data_AF-A0A523UNF0-F1
#
_entry.id   AF-A0A523UNF0-F1
#
_cell.length_a   1.000
_cell.length_b   1.000
_cell.length_c   1.000
_cell.angle_alpha   90.00
_cell.angle_beta   90.00
_cell.angle_gamma   90.00
#
_symmetry.space_group_name_H-M   'P 1'
#
loop_
_entity.id
_entity.type
_entity.pdbx_description
1 polymer ?
#
loop_
_entity_poly.entity_id
_entity_poly.type
_entity_poly.pdbx_seq_one_letter_code
_entity_poly.pdbx_strand_id
1 'polypeptide(L)'
;NKEVEGKALLKNLKSSSSGKDQKADLALQGPNSPAILQKLAKEPELKRKLARITKNEFIETELAGIEMIISRSGYTGETIGYELYLHPENATFIWDLLLKEGKEFGIKPAGLGARDSTRLEAGLPLYGHELAGKHGITPTEAGYGAFVKLHKPYFIGKKRLLERQAPRKMEVIRFKMKSKGIRMVKSEDPIVDERGQYIGRVTSCALVEGIQLGMAYVDKNFAEEGRKISIFMLARGGKISPEAPKDKLTRGDKVLLHQEAVVLSRFPEEKSKPAA
;
A
#
# COMPACT_ATOMS: atom_id res chain seq x y z
N ASN A 1 32.05 -19.60 1.86
CA ASN A 1 31.39 -19.28 0.57
C ASN A 1 30.56 -20.45 0.11
N LYS A 2 29.24 -20.39 0.25
CA LYS A 2 28.34 -21.25 -0.53
C LYS A 2 27.73 -20.34 -1.59
N GLU A 3 28.37 -20.28 -2.75
CA GLU A 3 27.76 -19.71 -3.94
C GLU A 3 26.76 -20.76 -4.44
N VAL A 4 25.48 -20.40 -4.44
CA VAL A 4 24.47 -21.22 -5.11
C VAL A 4 24.53 -20.82 -6.58
N GLU A 5 25.44 -21.44 -7.33
CA GLU A 5 25.41 -21.38 -8.79
C GLU A 5 24.26 -22.27 -9.28
N GLY A 6 23.12 -21.64 -9.53
CA GLY A 6 21.97 -22.29 -10.15
C GLY A 6 21.35 -21.33 -11.16
N LYS A 7 20.93 -21.85 -12.32
CA LYS A 7 20.14 -21.06 -13.28
C LYS A 7 18.76 -20.80 -12.68
N ALA A 8 18.49 -19.56 -12.30
CA ALA A 8 17.15 -19.14 -11.92
C ALA A 8 16.29 -18.97 -13.19
N LEU A 9 15.24 -19.77 -13.31
CA LEU A 9 14.22 -19.58 -14.35
C LEU A 9 13.21 -18.53 -13.86
N LEU A 10 13.26 -17.34 -14.46
CA LEU A 10 12.25 -16.31 -14.21
C LEU A 10 11.11 -16.48 -15.20
N LYS A 11 9.94 -16.90 -14.70
CA LYS A 11 8.70 -17.00 -15.49
C LYS A 11 7.72 -15.92 -15.05
N ASN A 12 7.12 -15.23 -16.01
CA ASN A 12 6.03 -14.29 -15.74
C ASN A 12 4.68 -15.02 -15.83
N LEU A 13 4.19 -15.51 -14.69
CA LEU A 13 2.92 -16.25 -14.62
C LEU A 13 1.68 -15.39 -14.96
N LYS A 14 1.79 -14.06 -15.06
CA LYS A 14 0.68 -13.22 -15.55
C LYS A 14 0.57 -13.23 -17.07
N SER A 15 1.66 -13.54 -17.77
CA SER A 15 1.72 -13.57 -19.24
C SER A 15 0.95 -14.76 -19.80
N SER A 16 0.22 -14.55 -20.91
CA SER A 16 -0.40 -15.64 -21.69
C SER A 16 0.63 -16.65 -22.20
N SER A 17 1.88 -16.24 -22.36
CA SER A 17 2.99 -17.14 -22.72
C SER A 17 3.29 -18.22 -21.68
N SER A 18 2.73 -18.12 -20.47
CA SER A 18 2.84 -19.15 -19.44
C SER A 18 1.87 -20.33 -19.65
N GLY A 19 0.95 -20.23 -20.62
CA GLY A 19 0.00 -21.29 -20.94
C GLY A 19 -0.75 -21.78 -19.70
N LYS A 20 -0.76 -23.09 -19.44
CA LYS A 20 -1.41 -23.70 -18.27
C LYS A 20 -0.90 -23.16 -16.93
N ASP A 21 0.35 -22.69 -16.87
CA ASP A 21 0.93 -22.12 -15.66
C ASP A 21 0.43 -20.70 -15.40
N GLN A 22 -0.27 -20.05 -16.35
CA GLN A 22 -0.77 -18.69 -16.20
C GLN A 22 -1.66 -18.55 -14.94
N LYS A 23 -1.51 -17.43 -14.24
CA LYS A 23 -2.26 -17.10 -13.02
C LYS A 23 -2.84 -15.69 -13.11
N ALA A 24 -4.11 -15.57 -12.80
CA ALA A 24 -4.78 -14.36 -12.35
C ALA A 24 -4.90 -14.39 -10.82
N ASP A 25 -5.08 -13.21 -10.22
CA ASP A 25 -5.22 -13.03 -8.77
C ASP A 25 -6.59 -12.42 -8.46
N LEU A 26 -7.32 -13.04 -7.53
CA LEU A 26 -8.51 -12.51 -6.90
C LEU A 26 -8.29 -12.35 -5.40
N ALA A 27 -8.41 -11.13 -4.88
CA ALA A 27 -8.29 -10.86 -3.46
C ALA A 27 -9.67 -10.90 -2.76
N LEU A 28 -9.80 -11.73 -1.74
CA LEU A 28 -10.95 -11.81 -0.84
C LEU A 28 -10.54 -11.32 0.54
N GLN A 29 -10.84 -10.06 0.85
CA GLN A 29 -10.32 -9.38 2.05
C GLN A 29 -11.45 -9.08 3.04
N GLY A 30 -11.15 -9.14 4.34
CA GLY A 30 -12.07 -8.77 5.41
C GLY A 30 -12.45 -9.94 6.33
N PRO A 31 -13.10 -9.64 7.47
CA PRO A 31 -13.35 -10.58 8.55
C PRO A 31 -14.20 -11.79 8.14
N ASN A 32 -15.09 -11.62 7.17
CA ASN A 32 -15.95 -12.71 6.67
C ASN A 32 -15.28 -13.57 5.59
N SER A 33 -14.09 -13.20 5.11
CA SER A 33 -13.37 -13.97 4.07
C SER A 33 -13.20 -15.46 4.39
N PRO A 34 -12.92 -15.91 5.63
CA PRO A 34 -12.78 -17.34 5.92
C PRO A 34 -14.11 -18.10 5.80
N ALA A 35 -15.22 -17.48 6.21
CA ALA A 35 -16.53 -18.11 6.16
C ALA A 35 -16.99 -18.28 4.71
N ILE A 36 -16.80 -17.23 3.89
CA ILE A 36 -17.10 -17.27 2.46
C ILE A 36 -16.26 -18.36 1.78
N LEU A 37 -14.94 -18.37 2.00
CA LEU A 37 -14.05 -19.34 1.35
C LEU A 37 -14.36 -20.79 1.75
N GLN A 38 -14.66 -21.05 3.03
CA GLN A 38 -15.08 -22.37 3.49
C GLN A 38 -16.44 -22.81 2.94
N LYS A 39 -17.34 -21.88 2.62
CA LYS A 39 -18.62 -22.21 2.01
C LYS A 39 -18.47 -22.79 0.60
N LEU A 40 -17.45 -22.37 -0.14
CA LEU A 40 -17.12 -22.91 -1.46
C LEU A 40 -16.51 -24.33 -1.39
N ALA A 41 -16.00 -24.74 -0.24
CA ALA A 41 -15.45 -26.08 -0.03
C ALA A 41 -16.55 -27.07 0.34
N LYS A 42 -16.70 -28.15 -0.44
CA LYS A 42 -17.67 -29.23 -0.13
C LYS A 42 -17.13 -30.16 0.96
N GLU A 43 -15.87 -30.56 0.83
CA GLU A 43 -15.25 -31.55 1.71
C GLU A 43 -14.89 -30.96 3.10
N PRO A 44 -15.24 -31.63 4.20
CA PRO A 44 -14.88 -31.18 5.56
C PRO A 44 -13.37 -31.01 5.77
N GLU A 45 -12.55 -31.82 5.10
CA GLU A 45 -11.10 -31.72 5.18
C GLU A 45 -10.58 -30.42 4.55
N LEU A 46 -11.11 -30.04 3.38
CA LEU A 46 -10.72 -28.80 2.71
C LEU A 46 -11.09 -27.58 3.56
N LYS A 47 -12.28 -27.57 4.17
CA LYS A 47 -12.68 -26.50 5.12
C LYS A 47 -11.66 -26.33 6.25
N ARG A 48 -11.20 -27.44 6.84
CA ARG A 48 -10.17 -27.43 7.89
C ARG A 48 -8.82 -26.94 7.36
N LYS A 49 -8.42 -27.32 6.15
CA LYS A 49 -7.17 -26.83 5.53
C LYS A 49 -7.22 -25.32 5.33
N LEU A 50 -8.30 -24.80 4.75
CA LEU A 50 -8.51 -23.37 4.52
C LEU A 50 -8.47 -22.56 5.82
N ALA A 51 -9.11 -23.06 6.88
CA ALA A 51 -9.13 -22.39 8.19
C ALA A 51 -7.76 -22.38 8.90
N ARG A 52 -6.84 -23.27 8.52
CA ARG A 52 -5.52 -23.42 9.15
C ARG A 52 -4.41 -22.66 8.44
N ILE A 53 -4.67 -22.05 7.28
CA ILE A 53 -3.66 -21.25 6.57
C ILE A 53 -3.25 -20.10 7.49
N THR A 54 -1.97 -20.05 7.90
CA THR A 54 -1.49 -18.97 8.74
C THR A 54 -1.02 -17.78 7.90
N LYS A 55 -0.83 -16.62 8.54
CA LYS A 55 -0.51 -15.39 7.82
C LYS A 55 0.80 -15.55 7.04
N ASN A 56 0.80 -15.16 5.76
CA ASN A 56 1.91 -15.32 4.81
C ASN A 56 2.21 -16.78 4.39
N GLU A 57 1.32 -17.72 4.67
CA GLU A 57 1.37 -19.07 4.10
C GLU A 57 0.41 -19.21 2.91
N PHE A 58 0.63 -20.27 2.13
CA PHE A 58 -0.26 -20.68 1.05
C PHE A 58 -0.42 -22.19 1.02
N ILE A 59 -1.49 -22.64 0.35
CA ILE A 59 -1.70 -24.03 -0.03
C ILE A 59 -2.03 -24.11 -1.52
N GLU A 60 -1.71 -25.23 -2.13
CA GLU A 60 -2.20 -25.60 -3.46
C GLU A 60 -3.37 -26.55 -3.25
N THR A 61 -4.52 -26.27 -3.88
CA THR A 61 -5.73 -27.06 -3.69
C THR A 61 -6.68 -26.90 -4.87
N GLU A 62 -7.64 -27.79 -4.96
CA GLU A 62 -8.83 -27.60 -5.78
C GLU A 62 -9.94 -26.97 -4.93
N LEU A 63 -10.60 -25.93 -5.45
CA LEU A 63 -11.78 -25.32 -4.86
C LEU A 63 -12.83 -25.13 -5.97
N ALA A 64 -14.05 -25.64 -5.72
CA ALA A 64 -15.13 -25.62 -6.71
C ALA A 64 -14.75 -26.24 -8.08
N GLY A 65 -13.93 -27.30 -8.09
CA GLY A 65 -13.47 -27.96 -9.32
C GLY A 65 -12.29 -27.29 -10.02
N ILE A 66 -11.73 -26.21 -9.44
CA ILE A 66 -10.66 -25.41 -10.04
C ILE A 66 -9.38 -25.51 -9.21
N GLU A 67 -8.29 -25.94 -9.83
CA GLU A 67 -6.94 -25.89 -9.24
C GLU A 67 -6.50 -24.44 -9.02
N MET A 68 -6.03 -24.13 -7.81
CA MET A 68 -5.57 -22.81 -7.44
C MET A 68 -4.58 -22.84 -6.27
N ILE A 69 -3.83 -21.75 -6.15
CA ILE A 69 -3.06 -21.42 -4.95
C ILE A 69 -3.89 -20.48 -4.10
N ILE A 70 -4.02 -20.76 -2.82
CA ILE A 70 -4.72 -19.89 -1.87
C ILE A 70 -3.73 -19.47 -0.81
N SER A 71 -3.46 -18.18 -0.69
CA SER A 71 -2.60 -17.63 0.35
C SER A 71 -3.39 -16.80 1.35
N ARG A 72 -2.98 -16.81 2.61
CA ARG A 72 -3.48 -15.86 3.62
C ARG A 72 -2.59 -14.64 3.64
N SER A 73 -2.86 -13.74 2.71
CA SER A 73 -2.18 -12.47 2.49
C SER A 73 -3.20 -11.39 2.11
N GLY A 74 -2.73 -10.14 2.02
CA GLY A 74 -3.60 -9.03 1.69
C GLY A 74 -2.91 -7.69 1.71
N TYR A 75 -3.45 -6.77 0.92
CA TYR A 75 -2.92 -5.41 0.75
C TYR A 75 -3.88 -4.33 1.26
N THR A 76 -4.93 -4.69 1.99
CA THR A 76 -5.93 -3.76 2.56
C THR A 76 -5.68 -3.43 4.02
N GLY A 77 -4.75 -4.14 4.68
CA GLY A 77 -4.54 -4.04 6.13
C GLY A 77 -5.58 -4.76 6.98
N GLU A 78 -6.52 -5.47 6.37
CA GLU A 78 -7.42 -6.37 7.09
C GLU A 78 -6.65 -7.42 7.89
N THR A 79 -7.16 -7.80 9.05
CA THR A 79 -6.52 -8.80 9.92
C THR A 79 -6.55 -10.20 9.27
N ILE A 80 -7.57 -10.44 8.44
CA ILE A 80 -7.72 -11.67 7.67
C ILE A 80 -8.23 -11.39 6.27
N GLY A 81 -7.70 -12.15 5.32
CA GLY A 81 -7.96 -12.06 3.91
C GLY A 81 -7.18 -13.15 3.20
N TYR A 82 -7.60 -13.44 1.98
CA TYR A 82 -6.99 -14.42 1.12
C TYR A 82 -6.74 -13.84 -0.27
N GLU A 83 -5.74 -14.39 -0.95
CA GLU A 83 -5.50 -14.19 -2.38
C GLU A 83 -5.63 -15.55 -3.06
N LEU A 84 -6.41 -15.60 -4.13
CA LEU A 84 -6.69 -16.80 -4.91
C LEU A 84 -5.97 -16.64 -6.24
N TYR A 85 -5.02 -17.53 -6.53
CA TYR A 85 -4.29 -17.55 -7.78
C TYR A 85 -4.70 -18.75 -8.63
N LEU A 86 -5.31 -18.48 -9.78
CA LEU A 86 -5.92 -19.49 -10.64
C LEU A 86 -5.74 -19.15 -12.12
N HIS A 87 -5.96 -20.12 -13.02
CA HIS A 87 -5.91 -19.84 -14.45
C HIS A 87 -6.97 -18.77 -14.85
N PRO A 88 -6.63 -17.77 -15.69
CA PRO A 88 -7.55 -16.67 -16.00
C PRO A 88 -8.89 -17.10 -16.61
N GLU A 89 -8.94 -18.23 -17.32
CA GLU A 89 -10.18 -18.78 -17.89
C GLU A 89 -11.24 -19.09 -16.82
N ASN A 90 -10.81 -19.37 -15.59
CA ASN A 90 -11.69 -19.70 -14.46
C ASN A 90 -11.96 -18.48 -13.56
N ALA A 91 -11.34 -17.32 -13.81
CA ALA A 91 -11.40 -16.17 -12.92
C ALA A 91 -12.82 -15.60 -12.79
N THR A 92 -13.55 -15.45 -13.90
CA THR A 92 -14.93 -14.95 -13.88
C THR A 92 -15.86 -15.90 -13.13
N PHE A 93 -15.71 -17.22 -13.33
CA PHE A 93 -16.50 -18.22 -12.62
C PHE A 93 -16.30 -18.13 -11.10
N ILE A 94 -15.05 -18.11 -10.63
CA ILE A 94 -14.75 -18.00 -9.20
C ILE A 94 -15.19 -16.63 -8.63
N TRP A 95 -15.03 -15.55 -9.38
CA TRP A 95 -15.51 -14.23 -9.00
C TRP A 95 -17.03 -14.21 -8.75
N ASP A 96 -17.82 -14.71 -9.70
CA ASP A 96 -19.28 -14.75 -9.58
C ASP A 96 -19.72 -15.69 -8.46
N LEU A 97 -19.02 -16.81 -8.29
CA LEU A 97 -19.30 -17.75 -7.20
C LEU A 97 -19.04 -17.12 -5.82
N LEU A 98 -17.94 -16.40 -5.66
CA LEU A 98 -17.64 -15.66 -4.42
C LEU A 98 -18.70 -14.62 -4.12
N LEU A 99 -19.14 -13.84 -5.12
CA LEU A 99 -20.19 -12.84 -4.92
C LEU A 99 -21.54 -13.45 -4.56
N LYS A 100 -21.90 -14.56 -5.21
CA LYS A 100 -23.13 -15.30 -4.95
C LYS A 100 -23.13 -15.88 -3.53
N GLU A 101 -22.11 -16.66 -3.18
CA GLU A 101 -22.05 -17.35 -1.89
C GLU A 101 -21.72 -16.41 -0.73
N GLY A 102 -21.00 -15.33 -1.02
CA GLY A 102 -20.66 -14.28 -0.06
C GLY A 102 -21.77 -13.28 0.21
N LYS A 103 -22.90 -13.33 -0.51
CA LYS A 103 -23.99 -12.35 -0.41
C LYS A 103 -24.55 -12.23 1.01
N GLU A 104 -24.74 -13.37 1.70
CA GLU A 104 -25.22 -13.38 3.08
C GLU A 104 -24.21 -12.78 4.08
N PHE A 105 -22.93 -12.74 3.71
CA PHE A 105 -21.84 -12.16 4.49
C PHE A 105 -21.55 -10.70 4.12
N GLY A 106 -22.35 -10.10 3.23
CA GLY A 106 -22.19 -8.71 2.80
C GLY A 106 -21.03 -8.46 1.85
N ILE A 107 -20.56 -9.47 1.11
CA ILE A 107 -19.49 -9.29 0.11
C ILE A 107 -19.84 -8.20 -0.90
N LYS A 108 -18.84 -7.40 -1.30
CA LYS A 108 -18.98 -6.36 -2.31
C LYS A 108 -17.77 -6.34 -3.24
N PRO A 109 -17.96 -6.07 -4.54
CA PRO A 109 -16.85 -5.72 -5.42
C PRO A 109 -16.11 -4.47 -4.90
N ALA A 110 -14.78 -4.50 -4.93
CA ALA A 110 -13.94 -3.37 -4.55
C ALA A 110 -12.95 -3.05 -5.69
N GLY A 111 -12.92 -1.78 -6.10
CA GLY A 111 -12.02 -1.29 -7.13
C GLY A 111 -10.70 -0.75 -6.58
N LEU A 112 -9.84 -0.27 -7.48
CA LEU A 112 -8.52 0.26 -7.14
C LEU A 112 -8.58 1.44 -6.15
N GLY A 113 -9.59 2.30 -6.23
CA GLY A 113 -9.75 3.42 -5.29
C GLY A 113 -9.95 2.95 -3.84
N ALA A 114 -10.78 1.93 -3.61
CA ALA A 114 -10.98 1.36 -2.29
C ALA A 114 -9.70 0.68 -1.76
N ARG A 115 -8.98 -0.05 -2.63
CA ARG A 115 -7.67 -0.62 -2.30
C ARG A 115 -6.66 0.47 -1.93
N ASP A 116 -6.62 1.56 -2.67
CA ASP A 116 -5.68 2.66 -2.42
C ASP A 116 -5.98 3.39 -1.11
N SER A 117 -7.26 3.53 -0.72
CA SER A 117 -7.64 4.03 0.61
C SER A 117 -7.20 3.08 1.71
N THR A 118 -7.61 1.81 1.64
CA THR A 118 -7.34 0.81 2.70
C THR A 118 -5.85 0.55 2.91
N ARG A 119 -5.06 0.47 1.83
CA ARG A 119 -3.60 0.34 1.95
C ARG A 119 -2.96 1.58 2.58
N LEU A 120 -3.50 2.78 2.35
CA LEU A 120 -2.99 4.00 2.98
C LEU A 120 -3.34 4.02 4.47
N GLU A 121 -4.57 3.65 4.82
CA GLU A 121 -4.98 3.44 6.21
C GLU A 121 -4.06 2.43 6.90
N ALA A 122 -3.72 1.33 6.26
CA ALA A 122 -2.80 0.33 6.77
C ALA A 122 -1.32 0.75 6.75
N GLY A 123 -0.96 1.81 6.03
CA GLY A 123 0.41 2.21 5.81
C GLY A 123 1.19 1.25 4.91
N LEU A 124 0.59 0.63 3.91
CA LEU A 124 1.30 -0.25 2.98
C LEU A 124 1.85 0.54 1.77
N PRO A 125 3.13 0.36 1.40
CA PRO A 125 3.81 1.15 0.39
C PRO A 125 3.49 0.67 -1.02
N LEU A 126 3.12 1.59 -1.92
CA LEU A 126 2.99 1.25 -3.33
C LEU A 126 4.34 1.38 -4.03
N TYR A 127 4.74 0.37 -4.79
CA TYR A 127 5.97 0.42 -5.59
C TYR A 127 5.91 1.58 -6.58
N GLY A 128 7.00 2.33 -6.69
CA GLY A 128 7.09 3.57 -7.46
C GLY A 128 6.70 4.83 -6.68
N HIS A 129 5.97 4.69 -5.57
CA HIS A 129 5.50 5.81 -4.74
C HIS A 129 6.24 5.87 -3.39
N GLU A 130 6.07 4.85 -2.54
CA GLU A 130 6.69 4.75 -1.22
C GLU A 130 7.83 3.73 -1.18
N LEU A 131 8.11 3.04 -2.30
CA LEU A 131 9.19 2.09 -2.44
C LEU A 131 9.78 2.19 -3.85
N ALA A 132 11.10 2.30 -3.96
CA ALA A 132 11.82 2.58 -5.20
C ALA A 132 11.34 3.88 -5.88
N GLY A 133 11.05 3.84 -7.18
CA GLY A 133 10.54 4.97 -7.95
C GLY A 133 11.52 6.12 -8.13
N LYS A 134 10.97 7.30 -8.44
CA LYS A 134 11.72 8.53 -8.76
C LYS A 134 12.74 8.93 -7.69
N HIS A 135 12.41 8.69 -6.42
CA HIS A 135 13.25 9.08 -5.28
C HIS A 135 14.18 7.96 -4.79
N GLY A 136 14.11 6.77 -5.42
CA GLY A 136 14.90 5.62 -5.05
C GLY A 136 14.71 5.20 -3.59
N ILE A 137 13.46 5.25 -3.09
CA ILE A 137 13.14 4.99 -1.68
C ILE A 137 13.52 3.54 -1.36
N THR A 138 14.45 3.37 -0.43
CA THR A 138 14.90 2.03 -0.01
C THR A 138 13.89 1.34 0.89
N PRO A 139 13.94 0.00 1.03
CA PRO A 139 13.11 -0.70 2.02
C PRO A 139 13.26 -0.14 3.43
N THR A 140 14.47 0.27 3.82
CA THR A 140 14.72 0.88 5.13
C THR A 140 14.02 2.22 5.30
N GLU A 141 14.04 3.08 4.27
CA GLU A 141 13.35 4.38 4.28
C GLU A 141 11.82 4.22 4.22
N ALA A 142 11.32 3.14 3.63
CA ALA A 142 9.90 2.81 3.56
C ALA A 142 9.32 2.21 4.85
N GLY A 143 10.16 1.92 5.86
CA GLY A 143 9.77 1.26 7.11
C GLY A 143 9.92 -0.28 7.12
N TYR A 144 10.53 -0.87 6.09
CA TYR A 144 10.66 -2.32 5.87
C TYR A 144 12.10 -2.84 6.09
N GLY A 145 12.92 -2.12 6.86
CA GLY A 145 14.32 -2.50 7.11
C GLY A 145 14.49 -3.91 7.69
N ALA A 146 13.56 -4.35 8.56
CA ALA A 146 13.60 -5.68 9.20
C ALA A 146 13.48 -6.86 8.21
N PHE A 147 12.91 -6.61 7.02
CA PHE A 147 12.78 -7.59 5.95
C PHE A 147 14.07 -7.73 5.12
N VAL A 148 15.01 -6.79 5.24
CA VAL A 148 16.29 -6.87 4.55
C VAL A 148 17.32 -7.62 5.40
N LYS A 149 17.73 -8.80 4.95
CA LYS A 149 18.70 -9.64 5.65
C LYS A 149 20.13 -9.26 5.29
N LEU A 150 20.63 -8.15 5.85
CA LEU A 150 21.98 -7.60 5.59
C LEU A 150 23.12 -8.59 5.90
N HIS A 151 22.88 -9.55 6.80
CA HIS A 151 23.84 -10.60 7.15
C HIS A 151 24.06 -11.63 6.02
N LYS A 152 23.14 -11.73 5.04
CA LYS A 152 23.35 -12.62 3.89
C LYS A 152 24.64 -12.24 3.18
N PRO A 153 25.56 -13.18 2.87
CA PRO A 153 26.83 -12.86 2.21
C PRO A 153 26.63 -12.01 0.95
N TYR A 154 25.66 -12.38 0.11
CA TYR A 154 25.32 -11.72 -1.13
C TYR A 154 23.81 -11.62 -1.35
N PHE A 155 23.38 -10.49 -1.91
CA PHE A 155 22.13 -10.33 -2.66
C PHE A 155 22.27 -9.10 -3.58
N ILE A 156 21.52 -9.11 -4.69
CA ILE A 156 21.50 -8.00 -5.65
C ILE A 156 21.10 -6.70 -4.92
N GLY A 157 21.95 -5.67 -5.00
CA GLY A 157 21.71 -4.37 -4.38
C GLY A 157 22.25 -4.19 -2.96
N LYS A 158 22.86 -5.21 -2.32
CA LYS A 158 23.40 -5.12 -0.95
C LYS A 158 24.37 -3.95 -0.76
N LYS A 159 25.39 -3.83 -1.63
CA LYS A 159 26.40 -2.76 -1.56
C LYS A 159 25.75 -1.38 -1.60
N ARG A 160 24.86 -1.15 -2.57
CA ARG A 160 24.17 0.13 -2.77
C ARG A 160 23.28 0.50 -1.58
N LEU A 161 22.63 -0.50 -0.98
CA LEU A 161 21.81 -0.28 0.20
C LEU A 161 22.67 0.14 1.41
N LEU A 162 23.81 -0.52 1.65
CA LEU A 162 24.72 -0.17 2.74
C LEU A 162 25.27 1.26 2.59
N GLU A 163 25.68 1.64 1.37
CA GLU A 163 26.13 3.01 1.06
C GLU A 163 25.06 4.07 1.35
N ARG A 164 23.78 3.75 1.12
CA ARG A 164 22.65 4.66 1.35
C ARG A 164 22.17 4.67 2.80
N GLN A 165 22.43 3.61 3.56
CA GLN A 165 21.93 3.48 4.92
C GLN A 165 22.65 4.39 5.91
N ALA A 166 23.97 4.57 5.77
CA ALA A 166 24.76 5.42 6.65
C ALA A 166 24.35 6.91 6.62
N PRO A 167 24.14 7.57 5.46
CA PRO A 167 23.71 8.96 5.39
C PRO A 167 22.18 9.13 5.37
N ARG A 168 21.38 8.14 5.78
CA ARG A 168 19.91 8.22 5.69
C ARG A 168 19.37 9.41 6.49
N LYS A 169 18.74 10.34 5.78
CA LYS A 169 18.05 11.51 6.35
C LYS A 169 16.54 11.47 6.16
N MET A 170 16.03 10.64 5.26
CA MET A 170 14.63 10.66 4.88
C MET A 170 13.93 9.36 5.27
N GLU A 171 12.61 9.41 5.42
CA GLU A 171 11.76 8.25 5.58
C GLU A 171 10.32 8.50 5.18
N VAL A 172 9.58 7.41 4.97
CA VAL A 172 8.16 7.46 4.68
C VAL A 172 7.39 7.57 5.98
N ILE A 173 6.50 8.55 6.08
CA ILE A 173 5.52 8.72 7.16
C ILE A 173 4.11 8.51 6.65
N ARG A 174 3.16 8.30 7.57
CA ARG A 174 1.72 8.40 7.32
C ARG A 174 1.22 9.72 7.91
N PHE A 175 0.26 10.38 7.28
CA PHE A 175 -0.31 11.64 7.78
C PHE A 175 -1.82 11.70 7.55
N LYS A 176 -2.48 12.56 8.32
CA LYS A 176 -3.90 12.92 8.18
C LYS A 176 -4.03 14.44 8.09
N MET A 177 -4.83 14.93 7.15
CA MET A 177 -5.23 16.34 7.09
C MET A 177 -6.15 16.69 8.26
N LYS A 178 -6.01 17.91 8.82
CA LYS A 178 -6.90 18.38 9.89
C LYS A 178 -8.24 18.92 9.37
N SER A 179 -8.25 19.44 8.15
CA SER A 179 -9.43 20.06 7.53
C SER A 179 -10.16 19.10 6.59
N LYS A 180 -11.51 19.13 6.61
CA LYS A 180 -12.36 18.48 5.61
C LYS A 180 -12.72 19.45 4.48
N GLY A 181 -13.19 18.93 3.35
CA GLY A 181 -13.68 19.75 2.22
C GLY A 181 -12.61 20.57 1.49
N ILE A 182 -11.33 20.35 1.80
CA ILE A 182 -10.21 20.98 1.11
C ILE A 182 -9.89 20.25 -0.20
N ARG A 183 -9.17 20.94 -1.08
CA ARG A 183 -8.66 20.37 -2.33
C ARG A 183 -7.89 19.07 -2.06
N MET A 184 -7.98 18.13 -3.00
CA MET A 184 -7.23 16.87 -2.92
C MET A 184 -5.72 17.14 -2.95
N VAL A 185 -5.02 16.66 -1.93
CA VAL A 185 -3.57 16.58 -1.85
C VAL A 185 -3.07 15.57 -2.87
N LYS A 186 -2.00 15.91 -3.59
CA LYS A 186 -1.45 15.09 -4.66
C LYS A 186 -0.02 14.69 -4.36
N SER A 187 0.43 13.62 -5.04
CA SER A 187 1.85 13.25 -5.06
C SER A 187 2.71 14.46 -5.42
N GLU A 188 3.93 14.55 -4.90
CA GLU A 188 4.88 15.66 -5.04
C GLU A 188 4.46 17.02 -4.43
N ASP A 189 3.28 17.15 -3.82
CA ASP A 189 2.95 18.37 -3.07
C ASP A 189 3.97 18.58 -1.93
N PRO A 190 4.58 19.77 -1.83
CA PRO A 190 5.65 20.01 -0.87
C PRO A 190 5.12 20.15 0.55
N ILE A 191 5.89 19.62 1.49
CA ILE A 191 5.60 19.63 2.92
C ILE A 191 6.61 20.53 3.60
N VAL A 192 6.12 21.37 4.50
CA VAL A 192 6.92 22.24 5.36
C VAL A 192 6.63 21.99 6.84
N ASP A 193 7.60 22.36 7.68
CA ASP A 193 7.41 22.44 9.12
C ASP A 193 6.66 23.72 9.54
N GLU A 194 6.50 23.93 10.85
CA GLU A 194 5.82 25.11 11.42
C GLU A 194 6.55 26.43 11.14
N ARG A 195 7.84 26.38 10.76
CA ARG A 195 8.66 27.55 10.40
C ARG A 195 8.67 27.80 8.89
N GLY A 196 7.98 26.98 8.11
CA GLY A 196 7.99 27.05 6.65
C GLY A 196 9.21 26.41 5.99
N GLN A 197 10.04 25.68 6.74
CA GLN A 197 11.17 24.93 6.18
C GLN A 197 10.65 23.76 5.36
N TYR A 198 11.14 23.58 4.13
CA TYR A 198 10.86 22.40 3.33
C TYR A 198 11.43 21.14 3.97
N ILE A 199 10.56 20.17 4.27
CA ILE A 199 10.94 18.91 4.93
C ILE A 199 10.69 17.67 4.07
N GLY A 200 9.99 17.79 2.94
CA GLY A 200 9.71 16.64 2.09
C GLY A 200 8.51 16.82 1.18
N ARG A 201 7.93 15.71 0.74
CA ARG A 201 6.83 15.72 -0.21
C ARG A 201 5.87 14.58 0.00
N VAL A 202 4.62 14.79 -0.39
CA VAL A 202 3.60 13.76 -0.43
C VAL A 202 3.95 12.72 -1.49
N THR A 203 3.79 11.44 -1.19
CA THR A 203 3.96 10.34 -2.15
C THR A 203 2.60 9.83 -2.64
N SER A 204 1.64 9.67 -1.73
CA SER A 204 0.28 9.19 -2.00
C SER A 204 -0.73 9.81 -1.05
N CYS A 205 -1.98 9.96 -1.50
CA CYS A 205 -3.08 10.43 -0.67
C CYS A 205 -4.42 9.89 -1.19
N ALA A 206 -5.36 9.62 -0.30
CA ALA A 206 -6.73 9.23 -0.60
C ALA A 206 -7.72 9.88 0.37
N LEU A 207 -9.00 9.85 0.00
CA LEU A 207 -10.10 10.31 0.86
C LEU A 207 -10.70 9.11 1.60
N VAL A 208 -10.73 9.21 2.92
CA VAL A 208 -11.25 8.20 3.85
C VAL A 208 -12.24 8.92 4.77
N GLU A 209 -13.52 8.57 4.69
CA GLU A 209 -14.60 9.16 5.54
C GLU A 209 -14.61 10.71 5.54
N GLY A 210 -14.31 11.31 4.39
CA GLY A 210 -14.26 12.76 4.21
C GLY A 210 -13.00 13.45 4.76
N ILE A 211 -12.03 12.67 5.26
CA ILE A 211 -10.71 13.13 5.69
C ILE A 211 -9.67 12.60 4.71
N GLN A 212 -8.72 13.45 4.33
CA GLN A 212 -7.62 13.02 3.48
C GLN A 212 -6.50 12.41 4.33
N LEU A 213 -6.10 11.19 3.98
CA LEU A 213 -5.04 10.43 4.61
C LEU A 213 -4.02 10.05 3.53
N GLY A 214 -2.74 10.18 3.86
CA GLY A 214 -1.67 9.96 2.90
C GLY A 214 -0.39 9.44 3.50
N MET A 215 0.59 9.28 2.63
CA MET A 215 1.98 9.03 2.97
C MET A 215 2.88 10.08 2.33
N ALA A 216 4.02 10.32 2.96
CA ALA A 216 4.97 11.30 2.51
C ALA A 216 6.40 10.84 2.77
N TYR A 217 7.33 11.27 1.94
CA TYR A 217 8.76 11.06 2.10
C TYR A 217 9.39 12.34 2.64
N VAL A 218 9.76 12.32 3.92
CA VAL A 218 10.17 13.50 4.70
C VAL A 218 11.50 13.29 5.40
N ASP A 219 12.13 14.37 5.83
CA ASP A 219 13.28 14.31 6.72
C ASP A 219 12.87 13.66 8.05
N LYS A 220 13.63 12.64 8.46
CA LYS A 220 13.38 11.80 9.64
C LYS A 220 13.30 12.60 10.94
N ASN A 221 13.95 13.77 11.00
CA ASN A 221 13.88 14.65 12.16
C ASN A 221 12.49 15.26 12.37
N PHE A 222 11.58 15.11 11.39
CA PHE A 222 10.20 15.59 11.41
C PHE A 222 9.17 14.45 11.31
N ALA A 223 9.60 13.20 11.43
CA ALA A 223 8.75 12.02 11.26
C ALA A 223 8.07 11.52 12.54
N GLU A 224 8.26 12.23 13.66
CA GLU A 224 7.67 11.89 14.95
C GLU A 224 6.13 11.90 14.89
N GLU A 225 5.51 10.87 15.46
CA GLU A 225 4.06 10.76 15.55
C GLU A 225 3.46 11.94 16.32
N GLY A 226 2.30 12.44 15.87
CA GLY A 226 1.64 13.61 16.46
C GLY A 226 2.23 14.96 16.04
N ARG A 227 3.38 14.99 15.34
CA ARG A 227 3.97 16.22 14.85
C ARG A 227 3.06 16.92 13.84
N LYS A 228 2.96 18.25 13.95
CA LYS A 228 2.27 19.09 12.96
C LYS A 228 3.17 19.32 11.75
N ILE A 229 2.60 19.17 10.57
CA ILE A 229 3.23 19.47 9.29
C ILE A 229 2.23 20.25 8.43
N SER A 230 2.72 20.92 7.40
CA SER A 230 1.89 21.75 6.53
C SER A 230 2.16 21.41 5.06
N ILE A 231 1.10 21.26 4.28
CA ILE A 231 1.18 20.80 2.89
C ILE A 231 0.68 21.90 1.95
N PHE A 232 1.50 22.27 0.97
CA PHE A 232 1.09 23.18 -0.11
C PHE A 232 0.47 22.38 -1.25
N MET A 233 -0.81 22.60 -1.53
CA MET A 233 -1.53 21.89 -2.59
C MET A 233 -1.33 22.59 -3.93
N LEU A 234 -0.49 22.04 -4.80
CA LEU A 234 -0.11 22.71 -6.04
C LEU A 234 -1.23 22.65 -7.10
N ALA A 235 -1.38 23.73 -7.87
CA ALA A 235 -2.18 23.71 -9.09
C ALA A 235 -1.55 22.72 -10.10
N ARG A 236 -2.34 21.84 -10.71
CA ARG A 236 -1.88 20.97 -11.80
C ARG A 236 -2.70 21.25 -13.04
N GLY A 237 -2.05 21.36 -14.20
CA GLY A 237 -2.70 21.67 -15.48
C GLY A 237 -2.87 23.17 -15.78
N GLY A 238 -2.35 24.05 -14.92
CA GLY A 238 -2.28 25.48 -15.17
C GLY A 238 -0.93 26.03 -14.71
N LYS A 239 -0.47 27.14 -15.30
CA LYS A 239 0.65 27.90 -14.73
C LYS A 239 0.24 28.31 -13.32
N ILE A 240 0.98 27.89 -12.30
CA ILE A 240 0.93 28.60 -11.02
C ILE A 240 1.44 29.99 -11.37
N SER A 241 0.55 30.97 -11.42
CA SER A 241 0.98 32.36 -11.59
C SER A 241 2.00 32.63 -10.49
N PRO A 242 3.21 33.07 -10.83
CA PRO A 242 4.22 33.35 -9.81
C PRO A 242 3.62 34.33 -8.82
N GLU A 243 3.65 33.98 -7.54
CA GLU A 243 3.25 34.89 -6.48
C GLU A 243 4.16 36.11 -6.48
N ALA A 244 3.60 37.28 -6.21
CA ALA A 244 4.42 38.46 -5.95
C ALA A 244 5.32 38.19 -4.72
N PRO A 245 6.55 38.74 -4.69
CA PRO A 245 7.36 38.79 -3.48
C PRO A 245 6.54 39.29 -2.29
N LYS A 246 6.76 38.73 -1.10
CA LYS A 246 5.90 38.99 0.07
C LYS A 246 5.88 40.46 0.49
N ASP A 247 6.96 41.19 0.21
CA ASP A 247 7.13 42.63 0.41
C ASP A 247 6.45 43.51 -0.66
N LYS A 248 5.92 42.91 -1.74
CA LYS A 248 5.29 43.61 -2.88
C LYS A 248 3.81 43.28 -3.07
N LEU A 249 3.18 42.60 -2.10
CA LEU A 249 1.77 42.23 -2.18
C LEU A 249 0.86 43.47 -2.11
N THR A 250 -0.16 43.48 -2.96
CA THR A 250 -1.19 44.52 -3.03
C THR A 250 -2.58 43.94 -2.76
N ARG A 251 -3.56 44.80 -2.46
CA ARG A 251 -4.93 44.36 -2.12
C ARG A 251 -5.55 43.60 -3.30
N GLY A 252 -5.87 42.32 -3.09
CA GLY A 252 -6.47 41.44 -4.08
C GLY A 252 -5.53 40.35 -4.62
N ASP A 253 -4.23 40.46 -4.34
CA ASP A 253 -3.27 39.42 -4.70
C ASP A 253 -3.56 38.11 -3.97
N LYS A 254 -3.37 36.99 -4.67
CA LYS A 254 -3.57 35.64 -4.13
C LYS A 254 -2.24 35.01 -3.79
N VAL A 255 -2.15 34.42 -2.60
CA VAL A 255 -1.02 33.61 -2.16
C VAL A 255 -1.50 32.18 -1.91
N LEU A 256 -0.64 31.21 -2.20
CA LEU A 256 -0.89 29.82 -1.91
C LEU A 256 -0.76 29.61 -0.40
N LEU A 257 -1.86 29.20 0.22
CA LEU A 257 -1.88 28.78 1.61
C LEU A 257 -1.60 27.28 1.69
N HIS A 258 -0.83 26.88 2.69
CA HIS A 258 -0.70 25.48 3.07
C HIS A 258 -1.94 25.03 3.86
N GLN A 259 -2.07 23.73 4.04
CA GLN A 259 -3.06 23.13 4.93
C GLN A 259 -2.36 22.25 5.96
N GLU A 260 -2.83 22.32 7.20
CA GLU A 260 -2.26 21.55 8.28
C GLU A 260 -2.60 20.06 8.18
N ALA A 261 -1.60 19.24 8.47
CA ALA A 261 -1.70 17.81 8.69
C ALA A 261 -0.99 17.43 9.99
N VAL A 262 -1.28 16.21 10.45
CA VAL A 262 -0.62 15.59 11.59
C VAL A 262 0.01 14.27 11.14
N VAL A 263 1.25 14.04 11.59
CA VAL A 263 1.94 12.76 11.39
C VAL A 263 1.23 11.70 12.23
N LEU A 264 0.91 10.57 11.62
CA LEU A 264 0.32 9.40 12.26
C LEU A 264 1.36 8.31 12.42
N SER A 265 1.06 7.33 13.28
CA SER A 265 1.83 6.09 13.28
C SER A 265 1.90 5.46 11.90
N ARG A 266 3.11 5.05 11.52
CA ARG A 266 3.40 4.51 10.19
C ARG A 266 2.59 3.26 9.90
N PHE A 267 2.45 2.38 10.89
CA PHE A 267 1.67 1.15 10.84
C PHE A 267 0.70 1.15 12.02
N PRO A 268 -0.61 1.32 11.80
CA PRO A 268 -1.58 1.41 12.90
C PRO A 268 -1.63 0.10 13.70
N GLU A 269 -1.69 0.23 15.03
CA GLU A 269 -1.97 -0.92 15.91
C GLU A 269 -3.40 -1.44 15.69
N GLU A 270 -3.63 -2.74 15.90
CA GLU A 270 -4.91 -3.41 15.65
C GLU A 270 -6.10 -2.75 16.36
N LYS A 271 -5.90 -2.11 17.52
CA LYS A 271 -6.95 -1.43 18.30
C LYS A 271 -7.40 -0.07 17.75
N SER A 272 -6.71 0.45 16.73
CA SER A 272 -6.96 1.80 16.17
C SER A 272 -7.68 1.79 14.82
N LYS A 273 -8.07 0.61 14.32
CA LYS A 273 -8.82 0.48 13.07
C LYS A 273 -10.31 0.76 13.33
N PRO A 274 -10.97 1.65 12.57
CA PRO A 274 -12.42 1.72 12.59
C PRO A 274 -12.99 0.35 12.18
N ALA A 275 -14.11 -0.05 12.79
CA ALA A 275 -14.82 -1.25 12.37
C ALA A 275 -15.32 -1.05 10.93
N ALA A 276 -14.85 -1.90 10.01
CA ALA A 276 -15.30 -1.93 8.62
C ALA A 276 -16.73 -2.44 8.48
#